data_AF-A0A939S4B8-F1
#
_entry.id   AF-A0A939S4B8-F1
#
_cell.length_a   1.000
_cell.length_b   1.000
_cell.length_c   1.000
_cell.angle_alpha   90.00
_cell.angle_beta   90.00
_cell.angle_gamma   90.00
#
_symmetry.space_group_name_H-M   'P 1'
#
loop_
_entity.id
_entity.type
_entity.pdbx_description
1 polymer ?
#
loop_
_entity_poly.entity_id
_entity_poly.type
_entity_poly.pdbx_seq_one_letter_code
_entity_poly.pdbx_strand_id
1 'polypeptide(L)'
;MAGVFGVQGFGVLSNFNGELVSKTADSVMQEIADTGSNSLELAPRIFTSTRTSNNVLNVPEKTESDANIAKAVADAHAHGLSVLLKCYDKNIHNCW
;
A
#
# COMPACT_ATOMS: atom_id res chain seq x y z
N MET A 1 23.00 17.46 -9.24
CA MET A 1 22.51 16.73 -10.45
C MET A 1 21.56 15.66 -9.96
N ALA A 2 20.26 15.76 -10.27
CA ALA A 2 19.34 14.66 -10.03
C ALA A 2 19.64 13.59 -11.09
N GLY A 3 20.59 12.70 -10.78
CA GLY A 3 20.76 11.47 -11.54
C GLY A 3 19.45 10.68 -11.51
N VAL A 4 19.18 9.91 -12.57
CA VAL A 4 18.01 9.03 -12.66
C VAL A 4 17.84 8.29 -11.34
N PHE A 5 16.74 8.53 -10.62
CA PHE A 5 16.43 7.81 -9.39
C PHE A 5 16.13 6.37 -9.78
N GLY A 6 17.11 5.48 -9.64
CA GLY A 6 16.93 4.06 -9.90
C GLY A 6 15.97 3.51 -8.84
N VAL A 7 14.73 3.25 -9.23
CA VAL A 7 13.72 2.67 -8.35
C VAL A 7 14.12 1.22 -8.07
N GLN A 8 14.52 0.95 -6.84
CA GLN A 8 14.76 -0.39 -6.31
C GLN A 8 13.86 -0.54 -5.10
N GLY A 9 12.75 -1.23 -5.29
CA GLY A 9 11.69 -1.23 -4.30
C GLY A 9 10.79 -2.44 -4.43
N PHE A 10 10.00 -2.62 -3.38
CA PHE A 10 9.04 -3.70 -3.25
C PHE A 10 7.62 -3.14 -3.21
N GLY A 11 6.64 -3.97 -3.55
CA GLY A 11 5.23 -3.65 -3.42
C GLY A 11 4.63 -4.33 -2.20
N VAL A 12 3.94 -3.57 -1.36
CA VAL A 12 3.19 -4.07 -0.21
C VAL A 12 1.70 -3.91 -0.48
N LEU A 13 1.01 -5.04 -0.47
CA LEU A 13 -0.41 -5.15 -0.72
C LEU A 13 -1.18 -5.12 0.61
N SER A 14 -2.21 -4.28 0.70
CA SER A 14 -3.22 -4.36 1.74
C SER A 14 -4.53 -4.92 1.17
N ASN A 15 -4.97 -6.05 1.71
CA ASN A 15 -6.23 -6.71 1.44
C ASN A 15 -7.34 -6.30 2.42
N PHE A 16 -6.96 -5.87 3.62
CA PHE A 16 -7.88 -5.51 4.69
C PHE A 16 -7.48 -4.20 5.36
N ASN A 17 -8.47 -3.51 5.94
CA ASN A 17 -8.22 -2.28 6.67
C ASN A 17 -7.36 -2.55 7.91
N GLY A 18 -6.29 -1.76 8.10
CA GLY A 18 -5.37 -1.87 9.22
C GLY A 18 -4.14 -2.73 8.97
N GLU A 19 -4.03 -3.42 7.82
CA GLU A 19 -2.85 -4.21 7.49
C GLU A 19 -1.61 -3.35 7.35
N LEU A 20 -1.73 -2.17 6.73
CA LEU A 20 -0.60 -1.25 6.50
C LEU A 20 -0.01 -0.65 7.78
N VAL A 21 -0.76 -0.64 8.88
CA VAL A 21 -0.32 -0.10 10.18
C VAL A 21 -0.07 -1.19 11.23
N SER A 22 -0.09 -2.46 10.80
CA SER A 22 0.23 -3.58 11.67
C SER A 22 1.72 -3.60 12.03
N LYS A 23 2.06 -4.22 13.17
CA LYS A 23 3.48 -4.43 13.54
C LYS A 23 4.24 -5.22 12.49
N THR A 24 3.55 -6.16 11.83
CA THR A 24 4.11 -6.94 10.74
C THR A 24 4.46 -6.06 9.55
N ALA A 25 3.61 -5.08 9.19
CA ALA A 25 3.89 -4.16 8.11
C ALA A 25 5.14 -3.31 8.40
N ASP A 26 5.28 -2.80 9.62
CA ASP A 26 6.48 -2.07 10.04
C ASP A 26 7.75 -2.93 9.95
N SER A 27 7.69 -4.19 10.39
CA SER A 27 8.82 -5.13 10.27
C SER A 27 9.18 -5.41 8.81
N VAL A 28 8.19 -5.55 7.93
CA VAL A 28 8.41 -5.73 6.49
C VAL A 28 9.05 -4.48 5.86
N MET A 29 8.65 -3.28 6.27
CA MET A 29 9.28 -2.03 5.80
C MET A 29 10.76 -1.97 6.21
N GLN A 30 11.08 -2.36 7.44
CA GLN A 30 12.47 -2.47 7.90
C GLN A 30 13.25 -3.50 7.08
N GLU A 31 12.71 -4.71 6.89
CA GLU A 31 13.37 -5.75 6.08
C GLU A 31 13.62 -5.30 4.65
N ILE A 32 12.67 -4.57 4.04
CA ILE A 32 12.84 -3.97 2.72
C ILE A 32 13.97 -2.93 2.73
N ALA A 33 14.00 -2.04 3.72
CA ALA A 33 15.09 -1.07 3.86
C ALA A 33 16.45 -1.76 4.02
N ASP A 34 16.52 -2.85 4.78
CA ASP A 34 17.74 -3.63 5.01
C ASP A 34 18.29 -4.30 3.72
N THR A 35 17.44 -4.52 2.70
CA THR A 35 17.91 -4.96 1.38
C THR A 35 18.70 -3.90 0.60
N GLY A 36 18.74 -2.65 1.09
CA GLY A 36 19.26 -1.49 0.37
C GLY A 36 18.27 -0.89 -0.63
N SER A 37 16.99 -1.28 -0.56
CA SER A 37 15.93 -0.67 -1.36
C SER A 37 15.71 0.79 -0.96
N ASN A 38 15.30 1.60 -1.94
CA ASN A 38 15.08 3.05 -1.75
C ASN A 38 13.61 3.46 -1.93
N SER A 39 12.73 2.50 -2.25
CA SER A 39 11.34 2.77 -2.56
C SER A 39 10.39 1.66 -2.14
N LEU A 40 9.15 2.04 -1.89
CA LEU A 40 8.06 1.18 -1.46
C LEU A 40 6.78 1.56 -2.22
N GLU A 41 6.18 0.60 -2.93
CA GLU A 41 4.82 0.76 -3.46
C GLU A 41 3.81 0.35 -2.38
N LEU A 42 3.01 1.30 -1.91
CA LEU A 42 1.86 1.03 -1.05
C LEU A 42 0.63 0.84 -1.94
N ALA A 43 0.06 -0.36 -1.86
CA ALA A 43 -1.10 -0.73 -2.64
C ALA A 43 -2.28 -1.01 -1.70
N PRO A 44 -3.12 -0.01 -1.40
CA PRO A 44 -4.42 -0.23 -0.77
C PRO A 44 -5.46 -0.69 -1.80
N ARG A 45 -6.30 -1.65 -1.42
CA ARG A 45 -7.38 -2.15 -2.26
C ARG A 45 -8.60 -1.24 -2.21
N ILE A 46 -9.16 -0.93 -3.37
CA ILE A 46 -10.52 -0.40 -3.51
C ILE A 46 -11.41 -1.47 -4.14
N PHE A 47 -12.72 -1.37 -3.95
CA PHE A 47 -13.65 -2.38 -4.41
C PHE A 47 -14.76 -1.83 -5.29
N THR A 48 -15.13 -2.59 -6.31
CA THR A 48 -16.33 -2.36 -7.12
C THR A 48 -17.32 -3.51 -6.92
N SER A 49 -18.62 -3.24 -7.12
CA SER A 49 -19.64 -4.29 -7.02
C SER A 49 -19.52 -5.32 -8.14
N THR A 50 -19.20 -4.90 -9.36
CA THR A 50 -19.02 -5.77 -10.52
C THR A 50 -17.87 -5.25 -11.38
N ARG A 51 -17.37 -6.08 -12.32
CA ARG A 51 -16.28 -5.72 -13.25
C ARG A 51 -16.59 -4.50 -14.15
N THR A 52 -17.86 -4.13 -14.28
CA THR A 52 -18.34 -3.03 -15.13
C THR A 52 -19.01 -1.93 -14.30
N SER A 53 -18.95 -2.02 -12.97
CA SER A 53 -19.52 -1.01 -12.10
C SER A 53 -18.64 0.24 -12.11
N ASN A 54 -19.27 1.41 -12.16
CA ASN A 54 -18.58 2.69 -12.01
C ASN A 54 -18.55 3.17 -10.55
N ASN A 55 -19.09 2.38 -9.62
CA ASN A 55 -19.19 2.74 -8.21
C ASN A 55 -18.09 2.05 -7.40
N VAL A 56 -17.21 2.86 -6.82
CA VAL A 56 -16.28 2.41 -5.78
C VAL A 56 -17.04 2.27 -4.46
N LEU A 57 -16.94 1.10 -3.86
CA LEU A 57 -17.56 0.75 -2.59
C LEU A 57 -16.65 1.17 -1.43
N ASN A 58 -17.22 1.88 -0.47
CA ASN A 58 -16.59 2.02 0.84
C ASN A 58 -16.92 0.78 1.68
N VAL A 59 -15.96 -0.11 1.84
CA VAL A 59 -16.09 -1.31 2.68
C VAL A 59 -15.09 -1.17 3.83
N PRO A 60 -15.50 -0.60 4.99
CA PRO A 60 -14.57 -0.21 6.05
C PRO A 60 -13.73 -1.35 6.63
N GLU A 61 -14.18 -2.59 6.52
CA GLU A 61 -13.43 -3.77 6.96
C GLU A 61 -12.34 -4.20 5.95
N LYS A 62 -12.43 -3.75 4.69
CA LYS A 62 -11.55 -4.20 3.61
C LYS A 62 -10.70 -3.10 2.98
N THR A 63 -11.22 -1.87 2.91
CA THR A 63 -10.54 -0.73 2.32
C THR A 63 -9.76 -0.01 3.42
N GLU A 64 -8.47 0.24 3.18
CA GLU A 64 -7.68 1.03 4.12
C GLU A 64 -8.28 2.43 4.32
N SER A 65 -8.28 2.87 5.58
CA SER A 65 -8.62 4.26 5.87
C SER A 65 -7.51 5.21 5.42
N ASP A 66 -7.87 6.44 5.05
CA ASP A 66 -6.90 7.50 4.72
C ASP A 66 -5.88 7.72 5.86
N ALA A 67 -6.33 7.57 7.12
CA ALA A 67 -5.46 7.68 8.29
C ALA A 67 -4.40 6.57 8.33
N ASN A 68 -4.77 5.33 7.99
CA ASN A 68 -3.82 4.22 7.92
C ASN A 68 -2.84 4.39 6.77
N ILE A 69 -3.31 4.86 5.60
CA ILE A 69 -2.46 5.15 4.45
C ILE A 69 -1.45 6.25 4.82
N ALA A 70 -1.91 7.36 5.41
CA ALA A 70 -1.04 8.45 5.83
C ALA A 70 -0.01 8.00 6.86
N LYS A 71 -0.40 7.16 7.82
CA LYS A 71 0.51 6.58 8.80
C LYS A 71 1.55 5.67 8.13
N ALA A 72 1.13 4.77 7.23
CA ALA A 72 2.04 3.87 6.53
C ALA A 72 3.05 4.63 5.65
N VAL A 73 2.63 5.73 5.03
CA VAL A 73 3.54 6.64 4.31
C VAL A 73 4.58 7.24 5.26
N ALA A 74 4.15 7.71 6.44
CA ALA A 74 5.06 8.27 7.44
C ALA A 74 6.04 7.22 8.00
N ASP A 75 5.56 6.01 8.28
CA ASP A 75 6.39 4.90 8.77
C ASP A 75 7.44 4.52 7.70
N ALA A 76 7.05 4.39 6.43
CA ALA A 76 7.99 4.11 5.34
C ALA A 76 9.06 5.21 5.17
N HIS A 77 8.69 6.48 5.31
CA HIS A 77 9.66 7.58 5.31
C HIS A 77 10.62 7.52 6.51
N ALA A 78 10.15 7.08 7.69
CA ALA A 78 11.01 6.90 8.86
C ALA A 78 12.08 5.81 8.64
N HIS A 79 11.77 4.80 7.82
CA HIS A 79 12.70 3.77 7.35
C HIS A 79 13.60 4.22 6.18
N GLY A 80 13.46 5.47 5.72
CA GLY A 80 14.26 6.01 4.61
C GLY A 80 13.79 5.60 3.22
N LEU A 81 12.60 5.02 3.09
CA LEU A 81 12.02 4.57 1.82
C LEU A 81 11.20 5.69 1.18
N SER A 82 11.32 5.87 -0.14
CA SER A 82 10.41 6.73 -0.91
C SER A 82 9.11 5.99 -1.23
N VAL A 83 7.95 6.65 -1.13
CA VAL A 83 6.66 5.96 -1.29
C VAL A 83 6.02 6.25 -2.65
N LEU A 84 5.54 5.19 -3.31
CA LEU A 84 4.60 5.25 -4.42
C LEU A 84 3.23 4.72 -3.95
N LEU A 85 2.20 5.57 -3.95
CA LEU A 85 0.84 5.12 -3.65
C LEU A 85 0.15 4.66 -4.93
N LYS A 86 -0.32 3.41 -4.96
CA LYS A 86 -1.03 2.84 -6.11
C LYS A 86 -2.29 2.10 -5.68
N CYS A 87 -3.43 2.76 -5.83
CA CYS A 87 -4.72 2.13 -5.59
C CYS A 87 -5.05 1.15 -6.72
N TYR A 88 -5.63 0.00 -6.36
CA TYR A 88 -6.07 -0.99 -7.35
C TYR A 88 -7.47 -1.50 -7.04
N ASP A 89 -8.26 -1.67 -8.09
CA ASP A 89 -9.65 -2.12 -8.01
C ASP A 89 -9.77 -3.64 -8.02
N LYS A 90 -10.64 -4.18 -7.16
CA LYS A 90 -11.07 -5.58 -7.18
C LYS A 90 -12.59 -5.68 -7.03
N ASN A 91 -13.20 -6.54 -7.82
CA ASN A 91 -14.60 -6.89 -7.65
C ASN A 91 -14.83 -7.56 -6.28
N ILE A 92 -15.78 -7.04 -5.49
CA ILE A 92 -16.10 -7.49 -4.13
C ILE A 92 -16.60 -8.95 -4.07
N HIS A 93 -17.14 -9.49 -5.16
CA HIS A 93 -17.69 -10.85 -5.23
C HIS A 93 -16.66 -11.92 -5.61
N ASN A 94 -15.49 -11.54 -6.14
CA ASN A 94 -14.41 -12.47 -6.47
C ASN A 94 -13.24 -12.33 -5.49
N CYS A 95 -13.53 -12.50 -4.20
CA CYS A 95 -12.51 -12.60 -3.15
C CYS A 95 -11.95 -14.03 -3.08
N TRP A 96 -11.25 -14.46 -4.12
CA TRP A 96 -10.27 -15.55 -4.06
C TRP A 96 -8.96 -15.03 -4.63
#